data_AF-B7PLE5-F1
#
_entry.id   AF-B7PLE5-F1
#
_cell.length_a   1.000
_cell.length_b   1.000
_cell.length_c   1.000
_cell.angle_alpha   90.00
_cell.angle_beta   90.00
_cell.angle_gamma   90.00
#
_symmetry.space_group_name_H-M   'P 1'
#
loop_
_entity.id
_entity.type
_entity.pdbx_description
1 polymer ?
#
loop_
_entity_poly.entity_id
_entity_poly.type
_entity_poly.pdbx_seq_one_letter_code
_entity_poly.pdbx_strand_id
1 'polypeptide(L)'
;MIEPCKMVAEDVEMKSADSPAAGAGGELEPAKADPDTLTIEDIKEHARHIEKAVNSKEPRFILRILRALMPTRKRLNAKVMRKIVSGFYTHSNQSRDALLAFLDE
;
A
#
# COMPACT_ATOMS: atom_id res chain seq x y z
N MET A 1 -12.02 28.70 49.54
CA MET A 1 -11.59 29.27 48.24
C MET A 1 -11.03 28.12 47.43
N ILE A 2 -11.85 27.55 46.55
CA ILE A 2 -11.50 26.44 45.67
C ILE A 2 -11.68 26.99 44.26
N GLU A 3 -10.58 27.28 43.59
CA GLU A 3 -10.58 27.69 42.18
C GLU A 3 -10.44 26.44 41.29
N PRO A 4 -11.28 26.28 40.26
CA PRO A 4 -11.16 25.18 39.32
C PRO A 4 -10.13 25.52 38.22
N CYS A 5 -9.07 24.71 38.12
CA CYS A 5 -8.11 24.79 37.02
C CYS A 5 -8.78 24.29 35.73
N LYS A 6 -8.99 25.23 34.80
CA LYS A 6 -9.62 25.06 33.48
C LYS A 6 -8.99 23.92 32.68
N MET A 7 -9.84 23.04 32.16
CA MET A 7 -9.53 22.22 30.99
C MET A 7 -9.24 23.16 29.82
N VAL A 8 -7.98 23.27 29.41
CA VAL A 8 -7.62 23.89 28.12
C VAL A 8 -7.78 22.79 27.08
N ALA A 9 -8.89 22.83 26.37
CA ALA A 9 -9.04 22.15 25.10
C ALA A 9 -8.09 22.85 24.12
N GLU A 10 -6.98 22.19 23.77
CA GLU A 10 -6.27 22.50 22.52
C GLU A 10 -7.16 22.03 21.37
N ASP A 11 -8.05 22.92 20.95
CA ASP A 11 -8.75 22.83 19.67
C ASP A 11 -7.75 23.22 18.58
N VAL A 12 -7.34 22.23 17.78
CA VAL A 12 -6.36 22.41 16.69
C VAL A 12 -7.04 23.14 15.54
N GLU A 13 -6.79 24.45 15.49
CA GLU A 13 -7.24 25.37 14.44
C GLU A 13 -6.57 25.00 13.09
N MET A 14 -7.27 24.21 12.27
CA MET A 14 -6.90 24.01 10.87
C MET A 14 -7.33 25.23 10.05
N LYS A 15 -6.36 26.01 9.60
CA LYS A 15 -6.53 27.14 8.67
C LYS A 15 -7.27 26.67 7.41
N SER A 16 -8.56 27.00 7.30
CA SER A 16 -9.33 26.91 6.05
C SER A 16 -8.63 27.74 4.96
N ALA A 17 -8.22 27.07 3.88
CA ALA A 17 -7.73 27.71 2.67
C ALA A 17 -8.88 27.77 1.65
N ASP A 18 -9.65 28.85 1.69
CA ASP A 18 -10.41 29.30 0.53
C ASP A 18 -10.50 30.83 0.50
N SER A 19 -9.81 31.43 -0.48
CA SER A 19 -10.25 32.64 -1.18
C SER A 19 -9.42 32.84 -2.47
N PRO A 20 -10.02 33.35 -3.56
CA PRO A 20 -9.69 32.97 -4.94
C PRO A 20 -8.96 34.09 -5.73
N ALA A 21 -8.15 33.72 -6.73
CA ALA A 21 -8.01 34.44 -8.03
C ALA A 21 -6.97 33.77 -8.96
N ALA A 22 -7.52 33.12 -9.99
CA ALA A 22 -7.03 32.89 -11.36
C ALA A 22 -5.56 33.13 -11.76
N GLY A 23 -4.96 32.10 -12.38
CA GLY A 23 -3.76 32.23 -13.20
C GLY A 23 -3.26 30.90 -13.78
N ALA A 24 -3.88 30.47 -14.87
CA ALA A 24 -3.61 29.34 -15.76
C ALA A 24 -2.18 28.74 -15.77
N GLY A 25 -2.10 27.40 -15.71
CA GLY A 25 -0.87 26.68 -16.04
C GLY A 25 -0.90 25.18 -15.74
N GLY A 26 -1.65 24.41 -16.53
CA GLY A 26 -1.40 22.98 -16.73
C GLY A 26 -1.99 22.04 -15.68
N GLU A 27 -3.03 21.32 -16.09
CA GLU A 27 -3.36 20.00 -15.57
C GLU A 27 -2.10 19.15 -15.44
N LEU A 28 -1.66 18.97 -14.19
CA LEU A 28 -1.03 17.73 -13.77
C LEU A 28 -1.86 17.27 -12.59
N GLU A 29 -3.03 16.69 -12.92
CA GLU A 29 -3.57 15.58 -12.14
C GLU A 29 -2.35 14.77 -11.67
N PRO A 30 -2.07 14.61 -10.37
CA PRO A 30 -1.10 13.61 -9.95
C PRO A 30 -1.69 12.31 -10.46
N ALA A 31 -1.16 11.83 -11.60
CA ALA A 31 -1.61 10.64 -12.28
C ALA A 31 -1.87 9.61 -11.19
N LYS A 32 -3.16 9.34 -10.94
CA LYS A 32 -3.64 8.53 -9.82
C LYS A 32 -2.72 7.34 -9.80
N ALA A 33 -1.80 7.29 -8.82
CA ALA A 33 -0.82 6.24 -8.77
C ALA A 33 -1.67 4.97 -8.75
N ASP A 34 -1.65 4.23 -9.87
CA ASP A 34 -2.67 3.24 -10.14
C ASP A 34 -2.69 2.33 -8.92
N PRO A 35 -3.85 2.09 -8.27
CA PRO A 35 -3.86 1.27 -7.05
C PRO A 35 -3.21 -0.10 -7.29
N ASP A 36 -3.20 -0.52 -8.56
CA ASP A 36 -2.51 -1.67 -9.11
C ASP A 36 -0.97 -1.60 -9.03
N THR A 37 -0.32 -0.45 -9.25
CA THR A 37 1.14 -0.35 -9.12
C THR A 37 1.58 -0.37 -7.66
N LEU A 38 0.83 0.32 -6.79
CA LEU A 38 1.09 0.35 -5.35
C LEU A 38 0.99 -1.06 -4.73
N THR A 39 -0.02 -1.84 -5.13
CA THR A 39 -0.17 -3.22 -4.65
C THR A 39 0.95 -4.16 -5.12
N ILE A 40 1.53 -3.93 -6.30
CA ILE A 40 2.71 -4.69 -6.77
C ILE A 40 3.93 -4.37 -5.91
N GLU A 41 4.14 -3.11 -5.57
CA GLU A 41 5.26 -2.69 -4.71
C GLU A 41 5.12 -3.24 -3.29
N ASP A 42 3.93 -3.19 -2.71
CA ASP A 42 3.62 -3.77 -1.39
C ASP A 42 4.02 -5.25 -1.34
N ILE A 43 3.67 -6.02 -2.37
CA ILE A 43 3.97 -7.47 -2.43
C ILE A 43 5.46 -7.74 -2.61
N LYS A 44 6.17 -6.93 -3.38
CA LYS A 44 7.63 -6.99 -3.46
C LYS A 44 8.29 -6.72 -2.12
N GLU A 45 7.77 -5.76 -1.37
CA GLU A 45 8.28 -5.47 -0.03
C GLU A 45 7.97 -6.59 0.97
N HIS A 46 6.79 -7.23 0.86
CA HIS A 46 6.46 -8.42 1.66
C HIS A 46 7.46 -9.55 1.40
N ALA A 47 7.83 -9.82 0.15
CA ALA A 47 8.84 -10.82 -0.20
C ALA A 47 10.20 -10.51 0.46
N ARG A 48 10.67 -9.25 0.39
CA ARG A 48 11.91 -8.83 1.08
C ARG A 48 11.83 -9.01 2.60
N HIS A 49 10.66 -8.78 3.19
CA HIS A 49 10.46 -8.95 4.62
C HIS A 49 10.48 -10.43 5.03
N ILE A 50 10.01 -11.34 4.18
CA ILE A 50 10.15 -12.78 4.40
C ILE A 50 11.63 -13.16 4.42
N GLU A 51 12.41 -12.73 3.44
CA GLU A 51 13.86 -13.00 3.39
C GLU A 51 14.59 -12.46 4.65
N LYS A 52 14.29 -11.21 5.04
CA LYS A 52 14.85 -10.62 6.26
C LYS A 52 14.40 -11.35 7.53
N ALA A 53 13.15 -11.79 7.59
CA ALA A 53 12.63 -12.54 8.72
C ALA A 53 13.35 -13.89 8.89
N VAL A 54 13.65 -14.59 7.79
CA VAL A 54 14.39 -15.86 7.83
C VAL A 54 15.83 -15.63 8.29
N ASN A 55 16.49 -14.58 7.80
CA ASN A 55 17.88 -14.29 8.14
C ASN A 55 18.05 -13.78 9.59
N SER A 56 17.20 -12.83 10.02
CA SER A 56 17.29 -12.21 11.34
C SER A 56 16.57 -12.99 12.44
N LYS A 57 15.64 -13.87 12.08
CA LYS A 57 14.74 -14.60 12.99
C LYS A 57 13.93 -13.68 13.92
N GLU A 58 13.73 -12.42 13.53
CA GLU A 58 12.87 -11.51 14.29
C GLU A 58 11.39 -11.68 13.91
N PRO A 59 10.49 -11.93 14.88
CA PRO A 59 9.07 -12.12 14.60
C PRO A 59 8.39 -10.85 14.10
N ARG A 60 9.01 -9.68 14.29
CA ARG A 60 8.46 -8.37 13.90
C ARG A 60 8.20 -8.25 12.40
N PHE A 61 9.09 -8.78 11.56
CA PHE A 61 8.95 -8.71 10.11
C PHE A 61 7.75 -9.51 9.62
N ILE A 62 7.53 -10.71 10.17
CA ILE A 62 6.37 -11.56 9.89
C ILE A 62 5.08 -10.91 10.38
N LEU A 63 5.07 -10.37 11.60
CA LEU A 63 3.91 -9.68 12.16
C LEU A 63 3.49 -8.45 11.35
N ARG A 64 4.45 -7.75 10.72
CA ARG A 64 4.16 -6.64 9.81
C ARG A 64 3.47 -7.14 8.53
N ILE A 65 3.99 -8.22 7.94
CA ILE A 65 3.38 -8.83 6.74
C ILE A 65 1.97 -9.29 7.05
N LEU A 66 1.74 -10.01 8.16
CA LEU A 66 0.42 -10.52 8.52
C LEU A 66 -0.63 -9.41 8.66
N ARG A 67 -0.26 -8.24 9.21
CA ARG A 67 -1.16 -7.08 9.30
C ARG A 67 -1.41 -6.43 7.93
N ALA A 68 -0.38 -6.33 7.09
CA ALA A 68 -0.50 -5.74 5.75
C ALA A 68 -1.16 -6.68 4.72
N LEU A 69 -1.15 -7.99 4.96
CA LEU A 69 -1.68 -9.00 4.04
C LEU A 69 -3.20 -8.97 3.95
N MET A 70 -3.88 -8.69 5.06
CA MET A 70 -5.36 -8.63 5.10
C MET A 70 -5.96 -7.50 4.25
N PRO A 71 -5.47 -6.24 4.33
CA PRO A 71 -5.97 -5.16 3.47
C PRO A 71 -5.51 -5.30 2.01
N THR A 72 -4.29 -5.77 1.75
CA THR A 72 -3.79 -5.96 0.38
C THR A 72 -4.55 -7.07 -0.35
N ARG A 73 -4.98 -8.14 0.33
CA ARG A 73 -5.83 -9.19 -0.27
C ARG A 73 -7.12 -8.64 -0.87
N LYS A 74 -7.73 -7.62 -0.25
CA LYS A 74 -8.98 -7.01 -0.75
C LYS A 74 -8.76 -6.09 -1.96
N ARG A 75 -7.52 -5.67 -2.20
CA ARG A 75 -7.12 -4.75 -3.27
C ARG A 75 -6.47 -5.46 -4.46
N LEU A 76 -6.39 -6.79 -4.43
CA LEU A 76 -5.82 -7.58 -5.51
C LEU A 76 -6.77 -7.67 -6.71
N ASN A 77 -6.24 -7.39 -7.89
CA ASN A 77 -6.94 -7.43 -9.18
C ASN A 77 -6.31 -8.52 -10.07
N ALA A 78 -7.07 -9.14 -10.98
CA ALA A 78 -6.60 -10.21 -11.87
C ALA A 78 -5.41 -9.75 -12.73
N LYS A 79 -5.44 -8.50 -13.22
CA LYS A 79 -4.34 -7.87 -13.98
C LYS A 79 -3.06 -7.73 -13.15
N VAL A 80 -3.19 -7.40 -11.86
CA VAL A 80 -2.07 -7.27 -10.92
C VAL A 80 -1.47 -8.64 -10.60
N MET A 81 -2.31 -9.64 -10.35
CA MET A 81 -1.88 -11.03 -10.11
C MET A 81 -1.07 -11.57 -11.29
N ARG A 82 -1.50 -11.30 -12.53
CA ARG A 82 -0.77 -11.66 -13.77
C ARG A 82 0.64 -11.05 -13.81
N LYS A 83 0.77 -9.77 -13.45
CA LYS A 83 2.06 -9.04 -13.40
C LYS A 83 2.98 -9.60 -12.32
N ILE A 84 2.44 -9.93 -11.15
CA ILE A 84 3.21 -10.48 -10.02
C ILE A 84 3.70 -11.88 -10.35
N VAL A 85 2.83 -12.75 -10.86
CA VAL A 85 3.19 -14.11 -11.25
C VAL A 85 4.29 -14.08 -12.32
N SER A 86 4.14 -13.24 -13.34
CA SER A 86 5.18 -13.06 -14.37
C SER A 86 6.51 -12.51 -13.82
N GLY A 87 6.46 -11.65 -12.79
CA GLY A 87 7.64 -11.03 -12.19
C GLY A 87 8.43 -11.91 -11.22
N PHE A 88 7.76 -12.83 -10.51
CA PHE A 88 8.40 -13.74 -9.55
C PHE A 88 8.72 -15.12 -10.15
N TYR A 89 7.88 -15.65 -11.04
CA TYR A 89 8.05 -16.97 -11.64
C TYR A 89 8.81 -16.90 -12.96
N THR A 90 10.01 -16.33 -12.94
CA THR A 90 10.88 -16.23 -14.13
C THR A 90 11.64 -17.53 -14.43
N HIS A 91 11.86 -18.38 -13.41
CA HIS A 91 12.62 -19.63 -13.55
C HIS A 91 11.74 -20.88 -13.80
N SER A 92 10.45 -20.83 -13.47
CA SER A 92 9.55 -21.99 -13.56
C SER A 92 8.31 -21.68 -14.41
N ASN A 93 8.49 -21.80 -15.73
CA ASN A 93 7.41 -21.56 -16.72
C ASN A 93 6.19 -22.46 -16.48
N GLN A 94 6.39 -23.70 -16.04
CA GLN A 94 5.30 -24.65 -15.81
C GLN A 94 4.40 -24.24 -14.63
N SER A 95 5.00 -23.76 -13.53
CA SER A 95 4.27 -23.24 -12.38
C SER A 95 3.56 -21.93 -12.71
N ARG A 96 4.21 -21.06 -13.49
CA ARG A 96 3.64 -19.81 -13.98
C ARG A 96 2.38 -20.08 -14.82
N ASP A 97 2.46 -20.99 -15.78
CA ASP A 97 1.36 -21.28 -16.70
C ASP A 97 0.18 -21.95 -15.98
N ALA A 98 0.46 -22.81 -15.00
CA ALA A 98 -0.58 -23.37 -14.12
C ALA A 98 -1.30 -22.28 -13.30
N LEU A 99 -0.57 -21.30 -12.76
CA LEU A 99 -1.16 -20.18 -12.01
C LEU A 99 -1.93 -19.21 -12.90
N LEU A 100 -1.47 -19.00 -14.14
CA LEU A 100 -2.15 -18.16 -15.12
C LEU A 100 -3.48 -18.79 -15.60
N ALA A 101 -3.58 -20.12 -15.63
CA ALA A 101 -4.81 -20.82 -15.98
C ALA A 101 -5.95 -20.62 -14.97
N PHE A 102 -5.65 -20.21 -13.72
CA PHE A 102 -6.66 -19.90 -12.70
C PHE A 102 -7.13 -18.44 -12.75
N LEU A 103 -6.52 -17.60 -13.58
CA LEU A 103 -6.87 -16.20 -13.73
C LEU A 103 -7.65 -16.03 -15.04
N ASP A 104 -8.98 -16.10 -15.01
CA ASP A 104 -9.81 -15.65 -16.13
C ASP A 104 -9.62 -14.14 -16.37
N GLU A 105 -9.85 -13.69 -17.61
CA GLU A 105 -9.43 -12.37 -18.17
C GLU A 105 -9.46 -11.18 -17.21
#